data_AF-A0A1H4F1E2-F1
#
_entry.id   AF-A0A1H4F1E2-F1
#
_cell.length_a   1.000
_cell.length_b   1.000
_cell.length_c   1.000
_cell.angle_alpha   90.00
_cell.angle_beta   90.00
_cell.angle_gamma   90.00
#
_symmetry.space_group_name_H-M   'P 1'
#
loop_
_entity.id
_entity.type
_entity.pdbx_description
1 polymer ?
#
loop_
_entity_poly.entity_id
_entity_poly.type
_entity_poly.pdbx_seq_one_letter_code
_entity_poly.pdbx_strand_id
1 'polypeptide(L)' 'MILCEWKDFNSDLEAYTLDAFEESIGDEFHAMYVKEGEEIPSYIWTTNYVVMVKQNARIYQDLSFVKIPRNPVCE' A
#
# COMPACT_ATOMS: atom_id res chain seq x y z
N MET A 1 12.30 -1.34 -6.01
CA MET A 1 13.08 -1.65 -4.79
C MET A 1 12.14 -1.96 -3.65
N ILE A 2 12.43 -3.00 -2.86
CA ILE A 2 11.72 -3.27 -1.61
C ILE A 2 12.35 -2.41 -0.52
N LEU A 3 11.53 -1.67 0.23
CA LEU A 3 11.89 -0.86 1.37
C LEU A 3 11.28 -1.52 2.62
N CYS A 4 12.12 -1.79 3.63
CA CYS A 4 11.65 -2.25 4.94
C CYS A 4 11.30 -1.08 5.89
N GLU A 5 11.23 0.12 5.33
CA GLU A 5 10.90 1.35 6.01
C GLU A 5 9.74 1.99 5.28
N TRP A 6 8.87 2.65 6.04
CA TRP A 6 7.77 3.39 5.45
C TRP A 6 8.30 4.61 4.71
N LYS A 7 7.77 4.86 3.52
CA LYS A 7 8.02 6.07 2.75
C LYS A 7 6.68 6.71 2.46
N ASP A 8 6.46 7.90 3.02
CA ASP A 8 5.24 8.66 2.79
C ASP A 8 5.07 8.93 1.30
N PHE A 9 3.85 8.71 0.82
CA PHE A 9 3.46 8.99 -0.56
C PHE A 9 2.13 9.72 -0.56
N ASN A 10 1.97 10.61 -1.54
CA ASN A 10 0.76 11.39 -1.69
C ASN A 10 0.05 10.94 -2.97
N SER A 11 -1.27 10.85 -2.90
CA SER A 11 -2.11 10.92 -4.10
C SER A 11 -2.61 12.35 -4.28
N ASP A 12 -3.23 12.67 -5.42
CA ASP A 12 -3.87 13.97 -5.67
C ASP A 12 -4.89 14.37 -4.58
N LEU A 13 -5.45 13.40 -3.85
CA LEU A 13 -6.53 13.60 -2.88
C LEU A 13 -6.08 13.52 -1.42
N GLU A 14 -5.12 12.66 -1.09
CA GLU A 14 -4.74 12.35 0.30
C GLU A 14 -3.26 11.99 0.44
N ALA A 15 -2.70 12.35 1.60
CA ALA A 15 -1.36 11.95 2.03
C ALA A 15 -1.44 10.64 2.81
N TYR A 16 -0.72 9.61 2.36
CA TYR A 16 -0.66 8.33 3.05
C TYR A 16 0.60 8.27 3.91
N THR A 17 0.42 8.58 5.20
CA THR A 17 1.43 8.36 6.24
C THR A 17 1.30 6.95 6.82
N LEU A 18 2.35 6.50 7.52
CA LEU A 18 2.35 5.20 8.19
C LEU A 18 1.12 5.03 9.10
N ASP A 19 0.87 6.05 9.94
CA ASP A 19 -0.21 6.04 10.93
C ASP A 19 -1.60 5.97 10.26
N ALA A 20 -1.82 6.78 9.22
CA ALA A 20 -3.07 6.75 8.46
C ALA A 20 -3.28 5.42 7.73
N PHE A 21 -2.20 4.81 7.23
CA PHE A 21 -2.26 3.50 6.59
C PHE A 21 -2.56 2.39 7.59
N GLU A 22 -1.87 2.34 8.73
CA GLU A 22 -2.10 1.32 9.76
C GLU A 22 -3.51 1.45 10.35
N GLU A 23 -4.02 2.67 10.54
CA GLU A 23 -5.41 2.90 10.98
C GLU A 23 -6.43 2.45 9.92
N SER A 24 -6.20 2.75 8.64
CA SER A 24 -7.08 2.36 7.54
C SER A 24 -7.10 0.86 7.28
N ILE A 25 -5.92 0.23 7.35
CA ILE A 25 -5.78 -1.20 7.09
C ILE A 25 -6.16 -2.02 8.33
N GLY A 26 -5.90 -1.50 9.52
CA GLY A 26 -6.05 -2.18 10.81
C GLY A 26 -4.97 -3.25 11.02
N ASP A 27 -3.78 -3.07 10.45
CA ASP A 27 -2.68 -4.04 10.48
C ASP A 27 -1.32 -3.33 10.49
N GLU A 28 -0.30 -3.97 11.04
CA GLU A 28 1.03 -3.38 11.20
C GLU A 28 1.85 -3.49 9.91
N PHE A 29 2.46 -2.38 9.49
CA PHE A 29 3.34 -2.32 8.33
C PHE A 29 4.62 -3.14 8.52
N HIS A 30 5.06 -3.82 7.47
CA HIS A 30 6.29 -4.61 7.48
C HIS A 30 7.28 -4.19 6.39
N ALA A 31 6.81 -4.02 5.16
CA ALA A 31 7.64 -3.62 4.03
C ALA A 31 6.79 -3.04 2.90
N MET A 32 7.38 -2.25 2.01
CA MET A 32 6.74 -1.79 0.77
C MET A 32 7.63 -2.02 -0.44
N TYR A 33 7.02 -2.23 -1.60
CA TYR A 33 7.69 -2.27 -2.88
C TYR A 33 7.34 -1.01 -3.65
N VAL A 34 8.37 -0.21 -3.94
CA VAL A 34 8.27 0.96 -4.81
C VAL A 34 9.00 0.64 -6.10
N LYS A 35 8.33 0.76 -7.24
CA LYS A 35 8.98 0.55 -8.53
C LYS A 35 9.95 1.70 -8.81
N GLU A 36 11.08 1.41 -9.45
CA GLU A 36 12.03 2.47 -9.82
C GLU A 36 11.37 3.48 -10.77
N GLY A 37 11.50 4.77 -10.43
CA GLY A 37 10.86 5.86 -11.15
C GLY A 37 9.43 6.19 -10.69
N GLU A 38 8.86 5.44 -9.75
CA GLU A 38 7.57 5.75 -9.14
C GLU A 38 7.73 6.29 -7.71
N GLU A 39 6.83 7.20 -7.33
CA GLU A 39 6.76 7.73 -5.97
C GLU A 39 5.81 6.93 -5.09
N ILE A 40 4.89 6.19 -5.71
CA ILE A 40 3.83 5.42 -5.06
C ILE A 40 4.24 3.95 -5.01
N PRO A 41 4.13 3.27 -3.86
CA PRO A 41 4.36 1.82 -3.78
C PRO A 41 3.35 1.05 -4.63
N SER A 42 3.79 -0.03 -5.28
CA SER A 42 2.88 -0.98 -5.94
C SER A 42 2.36 -2.05 -4.98
N TYR A 43 3.15 -2.40 -3.97
CA TYR A 43 2.78 -3.39 -2.96
C TYR A 43 3.21 -2.92 -1.57
N ILE A 44 2.41 -3.23 -0.57
CA ILE A 44 2.70 -2.98 0.84
C ILE A 44 2.39 -4.27 1.60
N TRP A 45 3.39 -4.84 2.24
CA TRP A 45 3.25 -5.98 3.13
C TRP A 45 2.98 -5.47 4.54
N THR A 46 1.97 -6.06 5.14
CA THR A 46 1.66 -5.95 6.55
C THR A 46 1.88 -7.31 7.22
N THR A 47 1.67 -7.40 8.53
CA THR A 47 1.81 -8.65 9.28
C THR A 47 0.92 -9.76 8.70
N ASN A 48 -0.34 -9.47 8.41
CA ASN A 48 -1.33 -10.44 7.98
C ASN A 48 -1.72 -10.36 6.50
N TYR A 49 -1.49 -9.22 5.85
CA TYR A 49 -1.96 -8.94 4.50
C TYR A 49 -0.86 -8.42 3.57
N VAL A 50 -1.11 -8.53 2.27
CA VAL A 50 -0.39 -7.85 1.21
C VAL A 50 -1.40 -6.91 0.55
N VAL A 51 -1.16 -5.62 0.69
CA VAL A 51 -1.96 -4.57 0.08
C VAL A 51 -1.34 -4.22 -1.26
N MET A 52 -2.07 -4.48 -2.35
CA MET A 52 -1.69 -4.05 -3.69
C MET A 52 -2.29 -2.68 -3.95
N VAL A 53 -1.45 -1.72 -4.29
CA VAL A 53 -1.88 -0.34 -4.62
C VAL A 53 -1.99 -0.24 -6.14
N LYS A 54 -3.17 0.12 -6.63
CA LYS A 54 -3.41 0.35 -8.05
C LYS A 54 -3.77 1.82 -8.28
N GLN A 55 -3.02 2.48 -9.15
CA GLN A 55 -3.35 3.81 -9.63
C GLN A 55 -4.37 3.69 -10.78
N ASN A 56 -5.55 4.26 -10.63
CA ASN A 56 -6.55 4.31 -11.70
C ASN A 56 -6.49 5.65 -12.44
N ALA A 57 -5.90 5.66 -13.63
CA ALA A 57 -5.64 6.89 -14.41
C ALA A 57 -6.86 7.49 -15.14
N ARG A 58 -8.11 7.16 -14.77
CA ARG A 58 -9.26 7.49 -15.64
C ARG A 58 -9.80 8.91 -15.48
N ILE A 59 -9.95 9.48 -14.27
CA ILE A 59 -10.49 10.85 -14.08
C ILE A 59 -9.92 11.56 -12.84
N TYR A 60 -9.57 10.81 -11.79
CA TYR A 60 -8.86 11.28 -10.58
C TYR A 60 -7.70 10.31 -10.35
N GLN A 61 -6.55 10.74 -9.79
CA GLN A 61 -5.55 9.78 -9.30
C GLN A 61 -6.12 9.11 -8.05
N ASP A 62 -7.04 8.17 -8.27
CA ASP A 62 -7.66 7.37 -7.24
C ASP A 62 -6.76 6.16 -6.99
N LEU A 63 -6.30 6.02 -5.75
CA LEU A 63 -5.53 4.87 -5.30
C LEU A 63 -6.49 3.80 -4.79
N SER A 64 -6.54 2.68 -5.50
CA SER A 64 -7.31 1.54 -5.06
C SER A 64 -6.39 0.57 -4.30
N PHE A 65 -6.73 0.31 -3.03
CA PHE A 65 -6.03 -0.64 -2.17
C PHE A 65 -6.74 -2.00 -2.19
N VAL A 66 -6.06 -3.03 -2.71
CA VAL A 66 -6.55 -4.40 -2.71
C VAL A 66 -5.84 -5.19 -1.63
N LYS A 67 -6.55 -5.57 -0.57
CA LYS A 67 -6.01 -6.42 0.50
C LYS A 67 -6.04 -7.89 0.05
N ILE A 68 -4.89 -8.56 0.14
CA ILE A 68 -4.71 -9.98 -0.17
C ILE A 68 -4.18 -10.66 1.11
N PRO A 69 -4.83 -11.70 1.65
CA PRO A 69 -4.31 -12.40 2.83
C PRO A 69 -2.95 -13.04 2.52
N ARG A 70 -1.96 -12.88 3.41
CA ARG A 70 -0.63 -13.50 3.23
C ARG A 70 -0.69 -15.01 3.28
N ASN A 71 -1.57 -15.56 4.12
CA ASN A 71 -1.79 -16.97 4.24
C ASN A 71 -3.24 -17.27 3.86
N PRO A 72 -3.51 -17.86 2.67
CA PRO A 72 -4.86 -18.26 2.34
C PRO A 72 -5.26 -19.40 3.29
N VAL A 73 -6.18 -19.10 4.21
CA VAL A 73 -6.97 -20.15 4.85
C VAL A 73 -7.88 -20.71 3.76
N CYS A 74 -7.49 -21.84 3.18
CA CYS A 74 -8.42 -22.66 2.41
C CYS A 74 -9.35 -23.33 3.42
N GLU A 75 -10.56 -22.80 3.59
CA GLU A 75 -11.67 -23.56 4.17
C GLU A 75 -12.32 -24.45 3.10
#